data_AF-A0A7Y4LHF2-F1
#
_entry.id   AF-A0A7Y4LHF2-F1
#
_cell.length_a   1.000
_cell.length_b   1.000
_cell.length_c   1.000
_cell.angle_alpha   90.00
_cell.angle_beta   90.00
_cell.angle_gamma   90.00
#
_symmetry.space_group_name_H-M   'P 1'
#
loop_
_entity.id
_entity.type
_entity.pdbx_description
1 polymer ?
#
loop_
_entity_poly.entity_id
_entity_poly.type
_entity_poly.pdbx_seq_one_letter_code
_entity_poly.pdbx_strand_id
1 'polypeptide(L)'
;MTDKHPIFHDVERRAITATVVEEKGTAVLALDETAEDGTSRRILTLNKFDAKQLSAVCDRYLHQQHSIDYANVNALLTEVDRAALYDDEDDE
;
A
#
# COMPACT_ATOMS: atom_id res chain seq x y z
N MET A 1 24.51 -13.92 -1.89
CA MET A 1 23.24 -14.18 -2.61
C MET A 1 22.20 -13.33 -1.93
N THR A 2 21.82 -12.20 -2.53
CA THR A 2 20.90 -11.24 -1.92
C THR A 2 19.52 -11.85 -1.97
N ASP A 3 19.03 -12.17 -0.78
CA ASP A 3 17.73 -12.71 -0.46
C ASP A 3 16.63 -11.85 -1.12
N LYS A 4 16.14 -12.28 -2.29
CA LYS A 4 15.05 -11.61 -3.03
C LYS A 4 13.72 -12.02 -2.41
N HIS A 5 13.48 -11.60 -1.16
CA HIS A 5 12.15 -11.75 -0.59
C HIS A 5 11.17 -10.85 -1.36
N PRO A 6 9.99 -11.38 -1.76
CA PRO A 6 8.97 -10.57 -2.39
C PRO A 6 8.52 -9.47 -1.43
N ILE A 7 8.46 -8.24 -1.94
CA ILE A 7 8.11 -7.07 -1.14
C ILE A 7 6.60 -7.00 -0.97
N PHE A 8 5.85 -7.39 -2.00
CA PHE A 8 4.39 -7.48 -1.95
C PHE A 8 3.87 -8.42 -3.05
N HIS A 9 2.60 -8.78 -2.93
CA HIS A 9 1.87 -9.49 -3.97
C HIS A 9 0.88 -8.53 -4.62
N ASP A 10 0.80 -8.56 -5.94
CA ASP A 10 -0.28 -7.87 -6.66
C ASP A 10 -1.64 -8.54 -6.36
N VAL A 11 -2.75 -7.91 -6.74
CA VAL A 11 -4.13 -8.43 -6.57
C VAL A 11 -4.28 -9.81 -7.22
N GLU A 12 -3.55 -10.08 -8.30
CA GLU A 12 -3.50 -11.38 -8.98
C GLU A 12 -2.56 -12.39 -8.29
N ARG A 13 -2.09 -12.09 -7.07
CA ARG A 13 -1.18 -12.91 -6.25
C ARG A 13 0.20 -13.14 -6.88
N ARG A 14 0.60 -12.28 -7.82
CA ARG A 14 1.93 -12.31 -8.43
C ARG A 14 2.96 -11.72 -7.46
N ALA A 15 4.05 -12.44 -7.23
CA ALA A 15 5.10 -12.03 -6.30
C ALA A 15 5.97 -10.93 -6.93
N ILE A 16 5.99 -9.74 -6.32
CA ILE A 16 6.78 -8.61 -6.82
C ILE A 16 7.98 -8.37 -5.91
N THR A 17 9.15 -8.31 -6.51
CA THR A 17 10.42 -7.95 -5.85
C THR A 17 10.85 -6.59 -6.35
N ALA A 18 11.37 -5.72 -5.48
CA ALA A 18 12.03 -4.49 -5.90
C ALA A 18 13.50 -4.53 -5.54
N THR A 19 14.35 -4.03 -6.43
CA THR A 19 15.79 -3.99 -6.26
C THR A 19 16.31 -2.67 -6.81
N VAL A 20 17.19 -2.01 -6.07
CA VAL A 20 17.90 -0.83 -6.59
C VAL A 20 19.05 -1.33 -7.44
N VAL A 21 19.07 -0.92 -8.71
CA VAL A 21 20.11 -1.28 -9.67
C VAL A 21 20.74 0.00 -10.24
N GLU A 22 22.01 -0.06 -10.59
CA GLU A 22 22.68 1.04 -11.28
C GLU A 22 22.55 0.82 -12.79
N GLU A 23 21.88 1.75 -13.48
CA GLU A 23 21.75 1.75 -14.93
C GLU A 23 22.32 3.05 -15.48
N LYS A 24 23.31 2.93 -16.38
CA LYS A 24 23.94 4.07 -17.08
C LYS A 24 24.46 5.15 -16.10
N GLY A 25 24.98 4.73 -14.95
CA GLY A 25 25.52 5.63 -13.91
C GLY A 25 24.46 6.30 -13.02
N THR A 26 23.19 5.87 -13.10
CA THR A 26 22.11 6.37 -12.23
C THR A 26 21.46 5.20 -11.49
N ALA A 27 21.26 5.37 -10.18
CA ALA A 27 20.51 4.42 -9.38
C ALA A 27 19.01 4.49 -9.71
N VAL A 28 18.44 3.36 -10.14
CA VAL A 28 17.03 3.21 -10.48
C VAL A 28 16.42 2.07 -9.67
N LEU A 29 15.14 2.21 -9.32
CA LEU A 29 14.35 1.18 -8.68
C LEU A 29 13.78 0.26 -9.76
N ALA A 30 14.20 -0.99 -9.77
CA ALA A 30 13.64 -2.01 -10.63
C ALA A 30 12.64 -2.86 -9.87
N LEU A 31 11.46 -3.08 -10.45
CA LEU A 31 10.49 -4.04 -9.98
C LEU A 31 10.46 -5.23 -10.93
N ASP A 32 10.62 -6.42 -10.36
CA ASP A 32 10.56 -7.69 -11.04
C ASP A 32 9.40 -8.53 -10.51
N GLU A 33 8.59 -9.04 -11.42
CA GLU A 33 7.66 -10.12 -11.14
C GLU A 33 8.43 -11.44 -11.09
N THR A 34 8.29 -12.17 -9.99
CA THR A 34 8.86 -13.51 -9.84
C THR A 34 7.77 -14.53 -10.12
N ALA A 35 7.95 -15.32 -11.18
CA ALA A 35 7.10 -16.44 -11.51
C ALA A 35 7.36 -17.63 -10.58
N GLU A 36 6.39 -18.55 -10.48
CA GLU A 36 6.49 -19.76 -9.64
C GLU A 36 7.67 -20.67 -10.05
N ASP A 37 8.05 -20.65 -11.33
CA ASP A 37 9.21 -21.37 -11.86
C ASP A 37 10.56 -20.73 -11.49
N GLY A 38 10.57 -19.70 -10.63
CA GLY A 38 11.77 -18.98 -10.18
C GLY A 38 12.33 -17.98 -11.21
N THR A 39 11.65 -17.80 -12.34
CA THR A 39 12.03 -16.85 -13.38
C THR A 39 11.56 -15.45 -12.99
N SER A 40 12.42 -14.43 -13.13
CA SER A 40 12.07 -13.04 -12.85
C SER A 40 11.92 -12.22 -14.12
N ARG A 41 10.79 -11.53 -14.29
CA ARG A 41 10.52 -10.62 -15.41
C ARG A 41 10.47 -9.18 -14.93
N ARG A 42 11.23 -8.28 -15.58
CA ARG A 42 11.13 -6.85 -15.30
C ARG A 42 9.76 -6.32 -15.72
N ILE A 43 9.05 -5.73 -14.78
CA ILE A 43 7.75 -5.10 -15.01
C ILE A 43 7.85 -3.58 -15.03
N LEU A 44 8.75 -2.99 -14.25
CA LEU A 44 8.86 -1.54 -14.13
C LEU A 44 10.27 -1.13 -13.70
N THR A 45 10.75 -0.02 -14.25
CA THR A 45 11.99 0.63 -13.80
C THR A 45 11.69 2.10 -13.56
N LEU A 46 12.02 2.60 -12.39
CA LEU A 46 11.73 3.96 -11.96
C LEU A 46 13.02 4.67 -11.58
N ASN A 47 13.16 5.91 -12.05
CA ASN A 47 14.18 6.81 -11.50
C ASN A 47 13.70 7.36 -10.14
N LYS A 48 14.57 8.12 -9.46
CA LYS A 48 14.26 8.74 -8.15
C LYS A 48 13.01 9.63 -8.17
N PHE A 49 12.77 10.36 -9.25
CA PHE A 49 11.64 11.29 -9.36
C PHE A 49 10.33 10.53 -9.49
N ASP A 50 10.28 9.54 -10.39
CA ASP A 50 9.08 8.75 -10.64
C ASP A 50 8.75 7.83 -9.45
N ALA A 51 9.76 7.28 -8.78
CA ALA A 51 9.56 6.52 -7.54
C ALA A 51 8.90 7.38 -6.45
N LYS A 52 9.29 8.66 -6.33
CA LYS A 52 8.67 9.59 -5.38
C LYS A 52 7.21 9.88 -5.73
N GLN A 53 6.91 10.05 -7.03
CA GLN A 53 5.53 10.26 -7.47
C GLN A 53 4.65 9.04 -7.20
N LEU A 54 5.16 7.83 -7.48
CA LEU A 54 4.43 6.59 -7.20
C LEU A 54 4.11 6.44 -5.71
N SER A 55 5.09 6.70 -4.82
CA SER A 55 4.87 6.70 -3.37
C SER A 55 3.72 7.63 -2.97
N ALA A 56 3.72 8.86 -3.48
CA ALA A 56 2.67 9.84 -3.15
C ALA A 56 1.27 9.42 -3.65
N VAL A 57 1.18 8.70 -4.77
CA VAL A 57 -0.09 8.14 -5.27
C VAL A 57 -0.56 6.99 -4.37
N CYS A 58 0.34 6.10 -3.96
CA CYS A 58 0.03 5.02 -3.02
C CYS A 58 -0.46 5.57 -1.67
N ASP A 59 0.21 6.57 -1.11
CA ASP A 59 -0.18 7.21 0.15
C ASP A 59 -1.59 7.83 0.06
N ARG A 60 -1.88 8.52 -1.06
CA ARG A 60 -3.22 9.10 -1.29
C ARG A 60 -4.30 8.03 -1.42
N TYR A 61 -4.03 6.93 -2.10
CA TYR A 61 -4.95 5.81 -2.22
C TYR A 61 -5.28 5.23 -0.83
N LEU A 62 -4.27 4.99 0.00
CA LEU A 62 -4.46 4.49 1.37
C LEU A 62 -5.28 5.48 2.21
N HIS A 63 -4.97 6.77 2.16
CA HIS A 63 -5.75 7.81 2.84
C HIS A 63 -7.22 7.82 2.43
N GLN A 64 -7.52 7.62 1.14
CA GLN A 64 -8.90 7.52 0.65
C GLN A 64 -9.59 6.27 1.19
N GLN A 65 -8.94 5.10 1.18
CA GLN A 65 -9.51 3.87 1.73
C GLN A 65 -9.83 4.03 3.22
N HIS A 66 -8.89 4.56 4.01
CA HIS A 66 -9.13 4.84 5.43
C HIS A 66 -10.28 5.83 5.64
N SER A 67 -10.40 6.87 4.82
CA SER A 67 -11.51 7.84 4.94
C SER A 67 -12.87 7.19 4.63
N ILE A 68 -12.92 6.24 3.70
CA ILE A 68 -14.12 5.45 3.39
C ILE A 68 -14.45 4.50 4.56
N ASP A 69 -13.45 3.86 5.15
CA ASP A 69 -13.64 3.00 6.33
C ASP A 69 -14.21 3.80 7.51
N TYR A 70 -13.70 5.01 7.80
CA TYR A 70 -14.26 5.89 8.83
C TYR A 70 -15.70 6.32 8.52
N ALA A 71 -16.03 6.59 7.26
CA ALA A 71 -17.40 6.91 6.85
C ALA A 71 -18.35 5.72 6.99
N ASN A 72 -17.89 4.49 6.70
CA ASN A 72 -18.64 3.26 6.90
C ASN A 72 -18.83 2.90 8.38
N VAL A 73 -17.81 3.11 9.22
CA VAL A 73 -17.92 2.91 10.68
C VAL A 73 -18.90 3.92 11.29
N ASN A 74 -18.89 5.18 10.83
CA ASN A 74 -19.83 6.19 11.29
C ASN A 74 -21.28 5.94 10.80
N ALA A 75 -21.45 5.19 9.70
CA ALA A 75 -22.76 4.75 9.21
C ALA A 75 -23.30 3.48 9.90
N LEU A 76 -22.44 2.77 10.65
CA LEU A 76 -22.80 1.57 11.42
C LEU A 76 -23.16 1.86 12.88
N LEU A 77 -22.88 3.06 13.39
CA LEU A 77 -23.41 3.51 14.68
C LEU A 77 -24.89 3.86 14.48
N THR A 78 -25.78 3.04 15.02
CA THR A 78 -27.21 3.37 15.04
C THR A 78 -27.45 4.59 15.93
N GLU A 79 -28.53 5.34 15.70
CA GLU A 79 -28.91 6.48 16.57
C GLU A 79 -28.98 6.11 18.06
N VAL A 80 -29.20 4.82 18.36
CA VAL A 80 -29.22 4.26 19.72
C VAL A 80 -27.81 4.17 20.32
N ASP A 81 -26.82 3.69 19.56
CA ASP A 81 -25.42 3.61 20.04
C ASP A 81 -24.82 5.01 20.27
N ARG A 82 -25.27 5.98 19.47
CA ARG A 82 -24.85 7.38 19.61
C ARG A 82 -25.45 8.04 20.84
N ALA A 83 -26.67 7.67 21.24
CA ALA A 83 -27.31 8.17 22.46
C ALA A 83 -26.69 7.58 23.73
N ALA A 84 -26.31 6.30 23.72
CA ALA A 84 -25.65 5.65 24.85
C ALA A 84 -24.28 6.28 25.19
N LEU A 85 -23.58 6.82 24.20
CA LEU A 85 -22.31 7.53 24.42
C LEU A 85 -22.47 8.92 25.06
N TYR A 86 -23.67 9.52 25.00
CA TYR A 86 -23.98 10.82 25.60
C TYR A 86 -24.73 10.70 26.94
N ASP A 87 -25.25 9.52 27.29
CA ASP A 87 -25.96 9.26 28.55
C ASP A 87 -24.99 8.90 29.71
N ASP A 88 -23.74 8.54 29.40
CA ASP A 88 -22.69 8.22 30.40
C ASP A 88 -21.96 9.48 30.95
N GLU A 89 -22.34 10.70 30.55
CA GLU A 89 -21.73 11.97 31.04
C GLU A 89 -22.60 12.76 32.04
N ASP A 90 -23.79 12.27 32.44
CA ASP A 90 -24.71 12.94 33.38
C ASP A 90 -24.91 12.19 34.72
N ASP A 91 -23.91 11.38 35.13
CA ASP A 91 -23.83 10.82 36.49
C ASP A 91 -22.52 11.28 37.17
N GLU A 92 -22.43 12.59 37.45
CA GLU A 92 -21.78 13.19 38.65
C GLU A 92 -22.16 14.68 38.85
#